data_AF-A0A420BH07-F1
#
_entry.id   AF-A0A420BH07-F1
#
_cell.length_a   1.000
_cell.length_b   1.000
_cell.length_c   1.000
_cell.angle_alpha   90.00
_cell.angle_beta   90.00
_cell.angle_gamma   90.00
#
_symmetry.space_group_name_H-M   'P 1'
#
loop_
_entity.id
_entity.type
_entity.pdbx_description
1 polymer ?
#
loop_
_entity_poly.entity_id
_entity_poly.type
_entity_poly.pdbx_seq_one_letter_code
_entity_poly.pdbx_strand_id
1 'polypeptide(L)'
;MNWLYIFKHWGSTLLLGAVLFILSEGLGAEEAIVFALMLSAASLVFSLPTLLVYILVFYWLKKKNRMDRKWVRLILVSTTILGIGITLFWVNFIGIMQPLICYSIAAIVSSYFFDIEKG
;
A
#
# COMPACT_ATOMS: atom_id res chain seq x y z
N MET A 1 -3.00 10.44 16.60
CA MET A 1 -2.79 9.32 15.65
C MET A 1 -4.05 8.48 15.54
N ASN A 2 -4.73 8.61 14.39
CA ASN A 2 -6.00 7.95 14.07
C ASN A 2 -5.75 6.55 13.50
N TRP A 3 -6.30 5.49 14.11
CA TRP A 3 -6.15 4.13 13.59
C TRP A 3 -6.87 3.92 12.25
N LEU A 4 -7.95 4.67 11.99
CA LEU A 4 -8.64 4.63 10.70
C LEU A 4 -7.75 5.10 9.55
N TYR A 5 -6.75 5.94 9.81
CA TYR A 5 -5.77 6.34 8.81
C TYR A 5 -5.00 5.13 8.26
N ILE A 6 -4.64 4.17 9.12
CA ILE A 6 -3.91 2.95 8.71
C ILE A 6 -4.70 2.17 7.68
N PHE A 7 -5.96 1.86 8.00
CA PHE A 7 -6.82 1.06 7.14
C PHE A 7 -7.19 1.80 5.86
N LYS A 8 -7.45 3.12 5.94
CA LYS A 8 -7.72 3.95 4.76
C LYS A 8 -6.52 4.04 3.83
N HIS A 9 -5.32 4.29 4.37
CA HIS A 9 -4.08 4.32 3.60
C HIS A 9 -3.80 2.98 2.94
N TRP A 10 -3.86 1.88 3.70
CA TRP A 10 -3.63 0.53 3.22
C TRP A 10 -4.62 0.13 2.12
N GLY A 11 -5.93 0.25 2.39
CA GLY A 11 -6.97 -0.13 1.44
C GLY A 11 -6.94 0.72 0.16
N SER A 12 -6.73 2.03 0.29
CA SER A 12 -6.59 2.93 -0.86
C SER A 12 -5.34 2.62 -1.68
N THR A 13 -4.22 2.27 -1.04
CA THR A 13 -3.00 1.87 -1.76
C THR A 13 -3.23 0.61 -2.59
N LEU A 14 -3.96 -0.36 -2.05
CA LEU A 14 -4.30 -1.58 -2.77
C LEU A 14 -5.21 -1.32 -3.97
N LEU A 15 -6.30 -0.57 -3.76
CA LEU A 15 -7.25 -0.25 -4.83
C LEU A 15 -6.61 0.62 -5.90
N LEU A 16 -5.96 1.71 -5.50
CA LEU A 16 -5.38 2.68 -6.43
C LEU A 16 -4.16 2.08 -7.15
N GLY A 17 -3.37 1.25 -6.47
CA GLY A 17 -2.27 0.51 -7.09
C GLY A 17 -2.74 -0.48 -8.15
N ALA A 18 -3.81 -1.24 -7.86
CA ALA A 18 -4.41 -2.16 -8.83
C ALA A 18 -4.96 -1.41 -10.05
N VAL A 19 -5.71 -0.32 -9.84
CA VAL A 19 -6.25 0.51 -10.92
C VAL A 19 -5.14 1.09 -11.79
N LEU A 20 -4.10 1.68 -11.19
CA LEU A 20 -2.96 2.23 -11.94
C LEU A 20 -2.26 1.16 -12.78
N PHE A 21 -2.12 -0.05 -12.23
CA PHE A 21 -1.47 -1.14 -12.94
C PHE A 21 -2.30 -1.62 -14.14
N ILE A 22 -3.61 -1.84 -13.95
CA ILE A 22 -4.52 -2.23 -15.04
C ILE A 22 -4.52 -1.20 -16.16
N LEU A 23 -4.57 0.10 -15.81
CA LEU A 23 -4.51 1.19 -16.79
C LEU A 23 -3.17 1.20 -17.54
N SER A 24 -2.08 0.79 -16.89
CA SER A 24 -0.76 0.75 -17.51
C SER A 24 -0.56 -0.44 -18.46
N GLU A 25 -1.29 -1.54 -18.24
CA GLU A 25 -1.25 -2.75 -19.07
C GLU A 25 -2.18 -2.65 -20.30
N GLY A 26 -3.09 -1.68 -20.34
CA GLY A 26 -3.96 -1.44 -21.50
C GLY A 26 -4.98 -2.57 -21.76
N LEU A 27 -5.39 -3.30 -20.72
CA LEU A 27 -6.32 -4.42 -20.83
C LEU A 27 -7.70 -4.02 -21.34
N GLY A 28 -8.35 -4.91 -22.11
CA GLY A 28 -9.76 -4.77 -22.49
C GLY A 28 -10.70 -4.85 -21.28
N ALA A 29 -11.90 -4.27 -21.37
CA ALA A 29 -12.79 -4.09 -20.21
C ALA A 29 -13.17 -5.40 -19.48
N GLU A 30 -13.39 -6.50 -20.20
CA GLU A 30 -13.76 -7.79 -19.61
C GLU A 30 -12.57 -8.45 -18.89
N GLU A 31 -11.40 -8.46 -19.53
CA GLU A 31 -10.15 -8.99 -18.97
C GLU A 31 -9.69 -8.16 -17.77
N ALA A 32 -9.87 -6.84 -17.83
CA ALA A 32 -9.54 -5.91 -16.77
C ALA A 32 -10.31 -6.21 -15.48
N ILE A 33 -11.59 -6.59 -15.54
CA ILE A 33 -12.40 -6.88 -14.35
C ILE A 33 -11.91 -8.16 -13.66
N VAL A 34 -11.70 -9.24 -14.43
CA VAL A 34 -11.23 -10.52 -13.88
C VAL A 34 -9.82 -10.35 -13.31
N PHE A 35 -8.95 -9.66 -14.04
CA PHE A 35 -7.60 -9.37 -13.60
C PHE A 35 -7.58 -8.46 -12.37
N ALA A 36 -8.44 -7.45 -12.30
CA ALA A 36 -8.59 -6.58 -11.13
C ALA A 36 -9.00 -7.35 -9.88
N LEU A 37 -9.96 -8.28 -10.00
CA LEU A 37 -10.42 -9.10 -8.90
C LEU A 37 -9.30 -10.02 -8.39
N MET A 38 -8.62 -10.73 -9.30
CA MET A 38 -7.51 -11.61 -8.95
C MET A 38 -6.36 -10.84 -8.31
N LEU A 39 -5.96 -9.72 -8.93
CA LEU A 39 -4.87 -8.88 -8.43
C LEU A 39 -5.21 -8.27 -7.07
N SER A 40 -6.43 -7.75 -6.89
CA SER A 40 -6.86 -7.19 -5.61
C SER A 40 -6.89 -8.24 -4.51
N ALA A 41 -7.37 -9.45 -4.80
CA ALA A 41 -7.36 -10.56 -3.85
C ALA A 41 -5.94 -10.98 -3.47
N ALA A 42 -5.05 -11.12 -4.45
CA ALA A 42 -3.64 -11.43 -4.21
C ALA A 42 -2.97 -10.33 -3.38
N SER A 43 -3.10 -9.07 -3.78
CA SER A 43 -2.52 -7.92 -3.07
C SER A 43 -3.05 -7.80 -1.65
N LEU A 44 -4.32 -8.13 -1.40
CA LEU A 44 -4.89 -8.15 -0.05
C LEU A 44 -4.19 -9.20 0.81
N VAL A 45 -4.08 -10.45 0.34
CA VAL A 45 -3.43 -11.54 1.08
C VAL A 45 -1.96 -11.25 1.35
N PHE A 46 -1.22 -10.84 0.32
CA PHE A 46 0.22 -10.60 0.44
C PHE A 46 0.58 -9.34 1.22
N SER A 47 -0.33 -8.37 1.34
CA SER A 47 -0.08 -7.16 2.13
C SER A 47 -0.46 -7.28 3.61
N LEU A 48 -1.11 -8.37 4.04
CA LEU A 48 -1.44 -8.61 5.45
C LEU A 48 -0.19 -8.62 6.37
N PRO A 49 0.94 -9.26 6.02
CA PRO A 49 2.16 -9.18 6.79
C PRO A 49 2.66 -7.73 6.93
N THR A 50 2.57 -6.94 5.84
CA THR A 50 2.95 -5.52 5.85
C THR A 50 2.03 -4.70 6.75
N LEU A 51 0.72 -4.96 6.71
CA LEU A 51 -0.26 -4.32 7.59
C LEU A 51 0.00 -4.65 9.06
N LEU A 52 0.37 -5.88 9.39
CA LEU A 52 0.74 -6.28 10.76
C LEU A 52 1.98 -5.55 11.26
N VAL A 53 3.05 -5.51 10.45
CA VAL A 53 4.26 -4.73 10.77
C VAL A 53 3.91 -3.27 10.97
N TYR A 54 3.04 -2.73 10.12
CA TYR A 54 2.62 -1.35 10.17
C TYR A 54 1.83 -1.02 11.44
N ILE A 55 0.89 -1.87 11.85
CA ILE A 55 0.16 -1.74 13.13
C ILE A 55 1.12 -1.75 14.32
N LEU A 56 2.11 -2.66 14.33
CA LEU A 56 3.10 -2.76 15.40
C LEU A 56 3.98 -1.51 15.49
N VAL A 57 4.51 -1.05 14.35
CA VAL A 57 5.31 0.19 14.28
C VAL A 57 4.48 1.37 14.76
N PHE A 58 3.24 1.51 14.30
CA PHE A 58 2.36 2.60 14.68
C PHE A 58 1.99 2.56 16.18
N TYR A 59 1.74 1.37 16.74
CA TYR A 59 1.52 1.17 18.17
C TYR A 59 2.72 1.67 19.00
N TRP A 60 3.92 1.27 18.60
CA TRP A 60 5.16 1.65 19.28
C TRP A 60 5.42 3.15 19.20
N LEU A 61 5.21 3.75 18.01
CA LEU A 61 5.35 5.19 17.79
C LEU A 61 4.36 6.01 18.59
N LYS A 62 3.09 5.58 18.65
CA LYS A 62 2.06 6.22 19.47
C LYS A 62 2.42 6.19 20.95
N LYS A 63 2.97 5.07 21.44
CA LYS A 63 3.42 4.93 22.85
C LYS A 63 4.55 5.90 23.20
N LYS A 64 5.42 6.25 22.25
CA LYS A 64 6.51 7.20 22.46
C LYS A 64 6.11 8.69 22.36
N ASN A 65 4.89 9.00 21.94
CA ASN A 65 4.25 10.33 21.97
C ASN A 65 5.11 11.51 21.42
N ARG A 66 6.02 11.24 20.47
CA ARG A 66 7.08 12.20 20.10
C ARG A 66 7.41 12.32 18.62
N MET A 67 6.67 11.69 17.72
CA MET A 67 7.00 11.74 16.28
C MET A 67 6.13 12.73 15.52
N ASP A 68 6.80 13.66 14.82
CA ASP A 68 6.17 14.56 13.86
C ASP A 68 5.47 13.73 12.76
N ARG A 69 4.33 14.23 12.28
CA ARG A 69 3.50 13.67 11.22
C ARG A 69 4.32 13.30 9.99
N LYS A 70 5.31 14.14 9.63
CA LYS A 70 6.18 13.90 8.47
C LYS A 70 6.96 12.58 8.59
N TRP A 71 7.47 12.26 9.78
CA TRP A 71 8.20 11.02 10.03
C TRP A 71 7.28 9.81 10.01
N VAL A 72 6.08 9.92 10.60
CA VAL A 72 5.08 8.84 10.57
C VAL A 72 4.72 8.51 9.11
N ARG A 73 4.46 9.54 8.29
CA ARG A 73 4.16 9.37 6.86
C ARG A 73 5.32 8.72 6.11
N LEU A 74 6.54 9.16 6.37
CA LEU A 74 7.72 8.60 5.70
C LEU A 74 7.90 7.12 6.03
N ILE A 75 7.80 6.75 7.30
CA ILE A 75 7.89 5.35 7.75
C ILE A 75 6.80 4.51 7.10
N LEU A 76 5.56 5.01 7.05
CA LEU A 76 4.45 4.35 6.36
C LEU A 76 4.80 3.97 4.93
N VAL A 77 5.20 4.97 4.16
CA VAL A 77 5.40 4.84 2.73
C VAL A 77 6.58 3.92 2.50
N SER A 78 7.68 4.10 3.24
CA SER A 78 8.85 3.23 3.16
C SER A 78 8.52 1.77 3.51
N THR A 79 7.79 1.51 4.60
CA THR A 79 7.40 0.15 4.99
C THR A 79 6.46 -0.49 3.96
N THR A 80 5.56 0.30 3.37
CA THR A 80 4.64 -0.17 2.32
C THR A 80 5.41 -0.56 1.06
N ILE A 81 6.31 0.32 0.58
CA ILE A 81 7.15 0.06 -0.60
C ILE A 81 8.05 -1.16 -0.38
N LEU A 82 8.66 -1.28 0.80
CA LEU A 82 9.46 -2.45 1.16
C LEU A 82 8.61 -3.73 1.17
N GLY A 83 7.41 -3.69 1.74
CA GLY A 83 6.49 -4.83 1.75
C GLY A 83 6.10 -5.28 0.34
N ILE A 84 5.81 -4.34 -0.56
CA ILE A 84 5.54 -4.61 -1.97
C ILE A 84 6.76 -5.24 -2.64
N GLY A 85 7.95 -4.66 -2.43
CA GLY A 85 9.20 -5.19 -2.99
C GLY A 85 9.51 -6.62 -2.53
N ILE A 86 9.36 -6.90 -1.23
CA ILE A 86 9.55 -8.25 -0.67
C ILE A 86 8.53 -9.23 -1.26
N THR A 87 7.27 -8.81 -1.39
CA THR A 87 6.21 -9.63 -1.99
C THR A 87 6.53 -10.00 -3.43
N LEU A 88 6.88 -9.00 -4.25
CA LEU A 88 7.21 -9.22 -5.67
C LEU A 88 8.46 -10.08 -5.85
N PHE A 89 9.44 -9.92 -4.97
CA PHE A 89 10.63 -10.78 -4.91
C PHE A 89 10.24 -12.23 -4.59
N TRP A 90 9.39 -12.47 -3.59
CA TRP A 90 8.99 -13.81 -3.18
C TRP A 90 8.17 -14.52 -4.25
N VAL A 91 7.25 -13.80 -4.89
CA VAL A 91 6.39 -14.35 -5.96
C VAL A 91 7.19 -14.64 -7.25
N ASN A 92 8.53 -14.47 -7.23
CA ASN A 92 9.41 -14.66 -8.39
C ASN A 92 8.89 -13.93 -9.62
N PHE A 93 8.34 -12.73 -9.39
CA PHE A 93 7.88 -11.85 -10.45
C PHE A 93 9.09 -11.16 -11.10
N ILE A 94 9.95 -11.99 -11.70
CA ILE A 94 11.15 -11.59 -12.42
C ILE A 94 10.65 -10.87 -13.68
N GLY A 95 10.71 -9.54 -13.67
CA GLY A 95 10.53 -8.73 -14.88
C GLY A 95 9.53 -7.59 -14.81
N ILE A 96 8.79 -7.39 -13.73
CA ILE A 96 7.76 -6.32 -13.72
C ILE A 96 8.04 -5.32 -12.60
N MET A 97 8.89 -4.34 -12.92
CA MET A 97 9.04 -3.10 -12.14
C MET A 97 7.73 -2.29 -12.11
N GLN A 98 6.81 -2.55 -13.04
CA GLN A 98 5.59 -1.79 -13.23
C GLN A 98 4.61 -1.88 -12.04
N PRO A 99 4.24 -3.07 -11.50
CA PRO A 99 3.49 -3.18 -10.24
C PRO A 99 4.16 -2.44 -9.09
N LEU A 100 5.48 -2.55 -8.94
CA LEU A 100 6.22 -1.86 -7.87
C LEU A 100 6.04 -0.34 -7.98
N ILE A 101 6.18 0.21 -9.19
CA ILE A 101 6.00 1.64 -9.45
C ILE A 101 4.55 2.08 -9.20
N CYS A 102 3.57 1.37 -9.76
CA CYS A 102 2.14 1.70 -9.61
C CYS A 102 1.71 1.71 -8.13
N TYR A 103 2.05 0.67 -7.37
CA TYR A 103 1.69 0.60 -5.95
C TYR A 103 2.52 1.57 -5.09
N SER A 104 3.76 1.90 -5.48
CA SER A 104 4.54 2.95 -4.79
C SER A 104 3.92 4.33 -4.97
N ILE A 105 3.50 4.67 -6.19
CA ILE A 105 2.77 5.91 -6.47
C ILE A 105 1.47 5.95 -5.66
N ALA A 106 0.72 4.83 -5.64
CA ALA A 106 -0.51 4.72 -4.87
C ALA A 106 -0.29 4.92 -3.36
N ALA A 107 0.80 4.37 -2.81
CA ALA A 107 1.15 4.52 -1.40
C ALA A 107 1.45 5.98 -1.05
N ILE A 108 2.18 6.69 -1.93
CA ILE A 108 2.49 8.12 -1.77
C ILE A 108 1.19 8.92 -1.83
N VAL A 109 0.39 8.79 -2.89
CA VAL A 109 -0.86 9.53 -3.09
C VAL A 109 -1.83 9.30 -1.93
N SER A 110 -2.04 8.05 -1.53
CA SER A 110 -2.90 7.69 -0.40
C SER A 110 -2.43 8.34 0.91
N SER A 111 -1.12 8.50 1.11
CA SER A 111 -0.57 9.12 2.32
C SER A 111 -0.79 10.62 2.41
N TYR A 112 -0.98 11.30 1.27
CA TYR A 112 -1.34 12.71 1.20
C TYR A 112 -2.85 12.92 1.32
N PHE A 113 -3.65 11.98 0.79
CA PHE A 113 -5.11 12.11 0.76
C PHE A 113 -5.76 11.89 2.12
N PHE A 114 -5.19 11.02 2.96
CA PHE A 114 -5.69 10.76 4.30
C PHE A 114 -4.89 11.50 5.37
N ASP A 115 -5.59 11.86 6.44
CA ASP A 115 -4.97 12.59 7.54
C ASP A 115 -4.61 11.69 8.74
N ILE A 116 -3.40 11.88 9.26
CA ILE A 116 -2.81 11.04 10.34
C ILE A 116 -3.40 11.37 11.72
N GLU A 117 -3.92 12.60 11.88
CA GLU A 117 -4.55 13.04 13.12
C GLU A 117 -6.06 12.79 13.11
N LYS A 118 -6.63 12.77 14.32
CA LYS A 118 -8.09 12.77 14.44
C LYS A 118 -8.55 14.13 13.93
N GLY A 119 -9.41 14.14 12.92
CA GLY A 119 -10.33 15.27 12.74
C GLY A 119 -11.18 15.43 13.99
#